data_AF-A0A7Y8J123-F1
#
_entry.id   AF-A0A7Y8J123-F1
#
_cell.length_a   1.000
_cell.length_b   1.000
_cell.length_c   1.000
_cell.angle_alpha   90.00
_cell.angle_beta   90.00
_cell.angle_gamma   90.00
#
_symmetry.space_group_name_H-M   'P 1'
#
loop_
_entity.id
_entity.type
_entity.pdbx_description
1 polymer ?
#
loop_
_entity_poly.entity_id
_entity_poly.type
_entity_poly.pdbx_seq_one_letter_code
_entity_poly.pdbx_strand_id
1 'polypeptide(L)' 'MIIEIVLDGSTCRDHYIGIYIATIPNRTSPPAILVRESYRHHGKVKSRTLANISGWDPVRIEALRRALRGDFD' A
#
# COMPACT_ATOMS: atom_id res chain seq x y z
N MET A 1 11.10 11.70 8.84
CA MET A 1 9.67 11.91 8.57
C MET A 1 8.91 10.74 9.20
N ILE A 2 8.67 10.82 10.50
CA ILE A 2 7.84 9.87 11.25
C ILE A 2 6.48 10.53 11.33
N ILE A 3 5.50 10.04 10.58
CA ILE A 3 4.12 10.54 10.68
C ILE A 3 3.49 9.77 11.85
N GLU A 4 3.47 10.38 13.04
CA GLU A 4 2.64 9.93 14.14
C GLU A 4 1.19 10.36 13.86
N ILE A 5 0.32 9.40 13.58
CA ILE A 5 -1.13 9.61 13.68
C ILE A 5 -1.54 9.13 15.07
N VAL A 6 -1.58 10.06 16.03
CA VAL A 6 -2.15 9.85 17.36
C VAL A 6 -3.66 9.98 17.25
N LEU A 7 -4.41 8.91 17.54
CA LEU A 7 -5.79 8.97 18.04
C LEU A 7 -6.01 7.77 18.98
N ASP A 8 -6.43 8.04 20.22
CA ASP A 8 -6.86 7.09 21.28
C ASP A 8 -5.76 6.36 22.09
N GLY A 9 -5.76 6.62 23.40
CA GLY A 9 -4.86 6.07 24.42
C GLY A 9 -5.10 4.62 24.85
N SER A 10 -5.50 3.72 23.95
CA SER A 10 -5.70 2.30 24.29
C SER A 10 -5.18 1.26 23.29
N THR A 11 -4.51 1.65 22.19
CA THR A 11 -4.08 0.69 21.15
C THR A 11 -2.57 0.67 20.92
N CYS A 12 -2.00 -0.53 20.86
CA CYS A 12 -0.57 -0.77 20.74
C CYS A 12 -0.04 -0.32 19.37
N ARG A 13 0.45 0.93 19.30
CA ARG A 13 1.36 1.50 18.29
C ARG A 13 1.23 0.87 16.89
N ASP A 14 0.17 1.23 16.18
CA ASP A 14 0.06 1.02 14.74
C ASP A 14 1.01 1.97 13.98
N HIS A 15 2.23 1.52 13.67
CA HIS A 15 3.20 2.36 12.94
C HIS A 15 3.10 2.14 11.43
N TYR A 16 2.85 3.21 10.67
CA TYR A 16 2.85 3.19 9.21
C TYR A 16 4.24 2.88 8.66
N ILE A 17 4.36 1.92 7.73
CA ILE A 17 5.64 1.55 7.10
C ILE A 17 5.72 2.09 5.68
N GLY A 18 4.65 1.94 4.89
CA GLY A 18 4.66 2.39 3.49
C GLY A 18 3.51 1.86 2.65
N ILE A 19 3.26 2.51 1.53
CA ILE A 19 2.31 2.10 0.49
C ILE A 19 3.09 1.51 -0.70
N TYR A 20 2.54 0.46 -1.29
CA TYR A 20 3.12 -0.22 -2.44
C TYR A 20 2.04 -0.75 -3.39
N ILE A 21 2.42 -0.99 -4.65
CA ILE A 21 1.56 -1.67 -5.63
C ILE A 21 1.97 -3.14 -5.71
N ALA A 22 1.00 -4.04 -5.58
CA ALA A 22 1.18 -5.48 -5.74
C ALA A 22 0.42 -5.98 -6.98
N THR A 23 1.08 -6.82 -7.78
CA THR A 23 0.45 -7.56 -8.88
C THR A 23 0.22 -8.99 -8.41
N ILE A 24 -1.05 -9.37 -8.26
CA ILE A 24 -1.47 -10.69 -7.79
C ILE A 24 -1.94 -11.51 -8.99
N PRO A 25 -1.24 -12.61 -9.35
CA PRO A 25 -1.65 -13.44 -10.48
C PRO A 25 -2.97 -14.16 -10.15
N ASN A 26 -3.93 -14.10 -11.08
CA ASN A 26 -5.16 -14.88 -11.03
C ASN A 26 -5.05 -16.06 -12.00
N ARG A 27 -5.60 -17.22 -11.64
CA ARG A 27 -5.47 -18.46 -12.44
C ARG A 27 -6.24 -18.42 -13.76
N THR A 28 -7.39 -17.75 -13.77
CA THR A 28 -8.37 -17.80 -14.87
C THR A 28 -8.76 -16.41 -15.38
N SER A 29 -8.23 -15.35 -14.79
CA SER A 29 -8.53 -13.96 -15.13
C SER A 29 -7.24 -13.13 -15.14
N PRO A 30 -7.26 -11.91 -15.70
CA PRO A 30 -6.12 -11.01 -15.64
C PRO A 30 -5.66 -10.77 -14.19
N PRO A 31 -4.35 -10.50 -13.97
CA PRO A 31 -3.82 -10.30 -12.64
C PRO A 31 -4.47 -9.09 -11.95
N ALA A 32 -4.72 -9.22 -10.65
CA ALA A 32 -5.21 -8.10 -9.86
C ALA A 32 -4.05 -7.16 -9.51
N ILE A 33 -4.25 -5.86 -9.70
CA ILE A 33 -3.29 -4.81 -9.32
C ILE A 33 -3.86 -4.08 -8.12
N LEU A 34 -3.19 -4.21 -6.97
CA LEU A 34 -3.68 -3.72 -5.68
C LEU A 34 -2.75 -2.65 -5.12
N VAL A 35 -3.33 -1.56 -4.62
CA VAL A 35 -2.63 -0.63 -3.75
C VAL A 35 -2.74 -1.17 -2.33
N ARG A 36 -1.60 -1.39 -1.68
CA ARG A 36 -1.51 -1.98 -0.36
C ARG A 36 -0.68 -1.10 0.56
N GLU A 37 -0.99 -1.19 1.82
CA GLU A 37 -0.26 -0.53 2.90
C GLU A 37 0.34 -1.58 3.80
N SER A 38 1.60 -1.38 4.18
CA SER A 38 2.27 -2.11 5.26
C SER A 38 2.30 -1.25 6.52
N TYR A 39 1.97 -1.86 7.65
CA TYR A 39 1.91 -1.21 8.97
C TYR A 39 2.33 -2.20 10.06
N ARG A 40 2.76 -1.72 11.23
CA ARG A 40 3.07 -2.58 12.38
C ARG A 40 1.96 -2.53 13.38
N HIS A 41 1.28 -3.64 13.62
CA HIS A 41 0.26 -3.77 14.66
C HIS A 41 0.76 -4.68 15.76
N HIS A 42 0.86 -4.18 17.00
CA HIS A 42 1.39 -4.94 18.14
C HIS A 42 2.76 -5.59 17.84
N GLY A 43 3.68 -4.81 17.28
CA GLY A 43 5.05 -5.25 16.98
C GLY A 43 5.19 -6.16 15.76
N LYS A 44 4.09 -6.58 15.13
CA LYS A 44 4.10 -7.42 13.91
C LYS A 44 3.81 -6.59 12.67
N VAL A 45 4.60 -6.78 11.61
CA VAL A 45 4.31 -6.21 10.30
C VAL A 45 3.09 -6.90 9.70
N LYS A 46 2.11 -6.11 9.28
CA LYS A 46 0.89 -6.52 8.60
C LYS A 46 0.76 -5.74 7.30
N SER A 47 -0.09 -6.23 6.40
CA SER A 47 -0.49 -5.48 5.22
C SER A 47 -1.99 -5.50 5.03
N ARG A 48 -2.55 -4.40 4.53
CA ARG A 48 -3.97 -4.30 4.12
C ARG A 48 -4.09 -3.78 2.69
N THR A 49 -5.16 -4.15 2.00
CA THR A 49 -5.49 -3.61 0.67
C THR A 49 -6.25 -2.30 0.85
N LEU A 50 -5.77 -1.24 0.20
CA LEU A 50 -6.44 0.06 0.17
C LEU A 50 -7.35 0.19 -1.05
N ALA A 51 -6.90 -0.30 -2.21
CA ALA A 51 -7.67 -0.24 -3.45
C ALA A 51 -7.32 -1.38 -4.41
N ASN A 52 -8.29 -1.77 -5.23
CA ASN A 52 -8.07 -2.59 -6.43
C ASN A 52 -8.12 -1.69 -7.66
N ILE A 53 -7.00 -1.55 -8.35
CA ILE A 53 -6.82 -0.67 -9.51
C ILE A 53 -6.58 -1.47 -10.80
N SER A 54 -6.99 -2.74 -10.85
CA SER A 54 -6.75 -3.63 -12.00
C SER A 54 -7.37 -3.11 -13.30
N GLY A 55 -8.42 -2.27 -13.21
CA GLY A 55 -9.07 -1.65 -14.37
C GLY A 55 -8.51 -0.30 -14.79
N TRP A 56 -7.44 0.18 -14.14
CA TRP A 56 -6.82 1.45 -14.53
C TRP A 56 -5.97 1.28 -15.78
N ASP A 57 -5.83 2.39 -16.53
CA ASP A 57 -4.90 2.45 -17.64
C ASP A 57 -3.45 2.15 -17.19
N PRO A 58 -2.69 1.31 -17.91
CA PRO A 58 -1.32 0.95 -17.55
C PRO A 58 -0.40 2.16 -17.33
N VAL A 59 -0.59 3.25 -18.07
CA VAL A 59 0.21 4.49 -17.92
C VAL A 59 -0.03 5.12 -16.56
N ARG A 60 -1.27 5.12 -16.05
CA ARG A 60 -1.59 5.62 -14.71
C ARG A 60 -0.97 4.75 -13.62
N ILE A 61 -1.00 3.44 -13.81
CA ILE A 61 -0.38 2.48 -12.87
C ILE A 61 1.12 2.74 -12.79
N GLU A 62 1.80 2.94 -13.92
CA GLU A 62 3.24 3.21 -13.91
C GLU A 62 3.59 4.58 -13.33
N ALA A 63 2.78 5.62 -13.63
CA ALA A 63 2.95 6.92 -12.99
C ALA A 63 2.85 6.83 -11.46
N LEU A 64 1.90 6.05 -10.94
CA LEU A 64 1.77 5.81 -9.50
C LEU A 64 2.96 5.02 -8.93
N ARG A 65 3.48 4.02 -9.65
CA ARG A 65 4.70 3.30 -9.22
C ARG A 65 5.88 4.24 -9.06
N ARG A 66 6.09 5.12 -10.04
CA ARG A 66 7.16 6.14 -10.01
C ARG A 66 7.00 7.09 -8.82
N ALA A 67 5.77 7.55 -8.58
CA ALA A 67 5.47 8.42 -7.45
C ALA A 67 5.77 7.74 -6.11
N LEU A 68 5.39 6.48 -5.94
CA LEU A 68 5.65 5.72 -4.72
C LEU A 68 7.13 5.35 -4.53
N ARG A 69 7.94 5.33 -5.60
CA ARG A 69 9.40 5.14 -5.52
C ARG A 69 10.15 6.43 -5.13
N GLY A 70 9.50 7.59 -5.22
CA GLY A 70 10.16 8.90 -5.07
C GLY A 70 10.92 9.33 -6.32
N ASP A 71 10.56 8.84 -7.51
CA ASP A 71 11.25 9.15 -8.77
C ASP A 71 11.09 10.63 -9.22
N PHE A 72 10.42 11.47 -8.44
CA PHE A 72 10.13 12.88 -8.74
C PHE A 72 10.71 13.86 -7.69
N ASP A 73 11.38 13.35 -6.65
CA ASP A 73 12.03 14.13 -5.59
C ASP A 73 13.51 14.40 -5.86
#